data_AF-A0A194RKI3-F1
#
_entry.id   AF-A0A194RKI3-F1
#
_cell.length_a   1.000
_cell.length_b   1.000
_cell.length_c   1.000
_cell.angle_alpha   90.00
_cell.angle_beta   90.00
_cell.angle_gamma   90.00
#
_symmetry.space_group_name_H-M   'P 1'
#
loop_
_entity.id
_entity.type
_entity.pdbx_description
1 polymer ?
#
loop_
_entity_poly.entity_id
_entity_poly.type
_entity_poly.pdbx_seq_one_letter_code
_entity_poly.pdbx_strand_id
1 'polypeptide(L)'
;MNIILTLIVTINIWCMQFTISTIDISNNEFEYLSCHLTYEECRRFVASLYFTSSELPEILPKAVEKIPPDVSCYDLLINWNSGKEKWKGWGKTHEIVTRRLRQIDKIDLSQWLGTTVFHNLAKQINETIIKAFEVNTKDKVNIKHKLEDGKKYLEVENHWDIIDSVLSGGIICVFFAIIFVCCRILWLACKRIFIRNNAQDEELVCLLKDRNVK
;
A
#
# COMPACT_ATOMS: atom_id res chain seq x y z
N MET A 1 -26.71 -16.64 17.07
CA MET A 1 -26.27 -15.25 16.81
C MET A 1 -24.76 -15.05 17.07
N ASN A 2 -24.22 -15.50 18.21
CA ASN A 2 -22.79 -15.32 18.57
C ASN A 2 -21.76 -16.05 17.67
N ILE A 3 -22.11 -17.21 17.12
CA ILE A 3 -21.20 -17.97 16.21
C ILE A 3 -21.02 -17.24 14.87
N ILE A 4 -22.09 -16.64 14.36
CA ILE A 4 -22.04 -15.89 13.10
C ILE A 4 -21.21 -14.61 13.29
N LEU A 5 -21.38 -13.92 14.43
CA LEU A 5 -20.60 -12.72 14.75
C LEU A 5 -19.10 -13.03 14.88
N THR A 6 -18.74 -14.13 15.55
CA THR A 6 -17.35 -14.55 15.73
C THR A 6 -16.72 -15.00 14.40
N LEU A 7 -17.47 -15.67 13.53
CA LEU A 7 -17.01 -16.00 12.17
C LEU A 7 -16.78 -14.73 11.33
N ILE A 8 -17.68 -13.75 11.38
CA ILE A 8 -17.51 -12.49 10.64
C ILE A 8 -16.27 -11.74 11.15
N VAL A 9 -16.06 -11.65 12.47
CA VAL A 9 -14.90 -10.98 13.05
C VAL A 9 -13.60 -11.70 12.70
N THR A 10 -13.57 -13.03 12.77
CA THR A 10 -12.37 -13.81 12.41
C THR A 10 -12.08 -13.74 10.92
N ILE A 11 -13.10 -13.79 10.05
CA ILE A 11 -12.95 -13.61 8.59
C ILE A 11 -12.43 -12.21 8.27
N ASN A 12 -12.95 -11.15 8.90
CA ASN A 12 -12.45 -9.79 8.68
C ASN A 12 -10.99 -9.61 9.14
N ILE A 13 -10.63 -10.16 10.31
CA ILE A 13 -9.26 -10.14 10.80
C ILE A 13 -8.33 -10.90 9.85
N TRP A 14 -8.79 -12.02 9.30
CA TRP A 14 -8.02 -12.84 8.36
C TRP A 14 -7.90 -12.15 6.99
N CYS A 15 -8.98 -11.56 6.47
CA CYS A 15 -8.96 -10.80 5.22
C CYS A 15 -8.08 -9.55 5.30
N MET A 16 -8.03 -8.85 6.44
CA MET A 16 -7.13 -7.70 6.63
C MET A 16 -5.64 -8.06 6.62
N GLN A 17 -5.28 -9.31 6.93
CA GLN A 17 -3.89 -9.78 6.85
C GLN A 17 -3.43 -10.04 5.40
N PHE A 18 -4.37 -10.15 4.45
CA PHE A 18 -4.09 -10.56 3.08
C PHE A 18 -3.98 -9.43 2.06
N THR A 19 -4.23 -8.18 2.44
CA THR A 19 -4.07 -7.05 1.51
C THR A 19 -2.65 -6.50 1.57
N ILE A 20 -1.69 -7.24 0.99
CA ILE A 20 -0.47 -6.62 0.49
C ILE A 20 -0.88 -5.95 -0.83
N SER A 21 -1.38 -4.72 -0.75
CA SER A 21 -1.65 -3.92 -1.94
C SER A 21 -0.31 -3.49 -2.53
N THR A 22 0.32 -4.40 -3.27
CA THR A 22 1.46 -4.05 -4.12
C THR A 22 0.89 -3.25 -5.28
N ILE A 23 0.98 -1.93 -5.20
CA ILE A 23 0.75 -1.10 -6.38
C ILE A 23 2.02 -1.22 -7.22
N ASP A 24 1.90 -2.00 -8.28
CA ASP A 24 2.95 -2.22 -9.26
C ASP A 24 3.11 -0.97 -10.14
N ILE A 25 4.35 -0.69 -10.51
CA ILE A 25 4.69 0.37 -11.46
C ILE A 25 4.43 -0.16 -12.87
N SER A 26 3.69 0.60 -13.67
CA SER A 26 3.38 0.31 -15.06
C SER A 26 4.59 0.55 -15.97
N ASN A 27 4.59 -0.10 -17.14
CA ASN A 27 5.66 0.08 -18.12
C ASN A 27 5.79 1.52 -18.60
N ASN A 28 4.68 2.27 -18.67
CA ASN A 28 4.67 3.68 -19.09
C ASN A 28 5.39 4.57 -18.07
N GLU A 29 5.29 4.24 -16.78
CA GLU A 29 6.02 4.97 -15.74
C GLU A 29 7.52 4.69 -15.81
N PHE A 30 7.95 3.46 -16.12
CA PHE A 30 9.36 3.15 -16.39
C PHE A 30 9.88 3.83 -17.66
N GLU A 31 9.06 3.92 -18.71
CA GLU A 31 9.39 4.67 -19.92
C GLU A 31 9.62 6.15 -19.59
N TYR A 32 8.70 6.77 -18.84
CA TYR A 32 8.86 8.15 -18.40
C TYR A 32 10.14 8.35 -17.58
N LEU A 33 10.41 7.49 -16.60
CA LEU A 33 11.64 7.55 -15.81
C LEU A 33 12.89 7.43 -16.71
N SER A 34 12.86 6.53 -17.69
CA SER A 34 13.99 6.31 -18.59
C SER A 34 14.31 7.53 -19.48
N CYS A 35 13.30 8.33 -19.82
CA CYS A 35 13.46 9.57 -20.59
C CYS A 35 13.96 10.76 -19.76
N HIS A 36 13.79 10.71 -18.44
CA HIS A 36 14.14 11.83 -17.53
C HIS A 36 15.39 11.56 -16.68
N LEU A 37 16.02 10.40 -16.82
CA LEU A 37 17.30 10.07 -16.22
C LEU A 37 18.40 10.17 -17.27
N THR A 38 19.52 10.79 -16.92
CA THR A 38 20.71 10.73 -17.78
C THR A 38 21.28 9.30 -17.80
N TYR A 39 22.18 9.03 -18.74
CA TYR A 39 22.82 7.72 -18.85
C TYR A 39 23.46 7.26 -17.53
N GLU A 40 24.26 8.12 -16.89
CA GLU A 40 24.94 7.80 -15.63
C GLU A 40 23.95 7.63 -14.47
N GLU A 41 22.96 8.51 -14.40
CA GLU A 41 21.93 8.48 -13.36
C GLU A 41 21.08 7.23 -13.45
N CYS A 42 20.70 6.81 -14.66
CA CYS A 42 19.94 5.59 -14.86
C CYS A 42 20.73 4.36 -14.40
N ARG A 43 22.01 4.26 -14.71
CA ARG A 43 22.82 3.12 -14.27
C ARG A 43 22.98 3.11 -12.76
N ARG A 44 23.22 4.27 -12.15
CA ARG A 44 23.23 4.41 -10.69
C ARG A 44 21.89 4.02 -10.07
N PHE A 45 20.80 4.42 -10.70
CA PHE A 45 19.45 4.06 -10.30
C PHE A 45 19.21 2.55 -10.37
N VAL A 46 19.45 1.93 -11.52
CA VAL A 46 19.29 0.49 -11.73
C VAL A 46 20.14 -0.31 -10.74
N ALA A 47 21.41 0.07 -10.54
CA ALA A 47 22.28 -0.57 -9.55
C ALA A 47 21.69 -0.48 -8.15
N SER A 48 21.10 0.67 -7.80
CA SER A 48 20.46 0.86 -6.49
C SER A 48 19.24 -0.05 -6.27
N LEU A 49 18.51 -0.40 -7.33
CA LEU A 49 17.33 -1.26 -7.27
C LEU A 49 17.65 -2.72 -6.92
N TYR A 50 18.88 -3.17 -7.15
CA TYR A 50 19.33 -4.53 -6.79
C TYR A 50 19.63 -4.69 -5.30
N PHE A 51 19.70 -3.60 -4.53
CA PHE A 51 19.91 -3.68 -3.09
C PHE A 51 18.57 -3.75 -2.34
N THR A 52 18.50 -4.62 -1.33
CA THR A 52 17.32 -4.74 -0.46
C THR A 52 17.47 -3.99 0.86
N SER A 53 18.67 -3.49 1.17
CA SER A 53 18.97 -2.71 2.38
C SER A 53 18.21 -1.38 2.38
N SER A 54 17.85 -0.87 3.57
CA SER A 54 17.21 0.45 3.69
C SER A 54 18.10 1.56 3.15
N GLU A 55 19.40 1.51 3.45
CA GLU A 55 20.41 2.47 2.99
C GLU A 55 21.15 1.97 1.75
N LEU A 56 21.76 2.90 1.00
CA LEU A 56 22.64 2.56 -0.12
C LEU A 56 24.00 2.14 0.42
N PRO A 57 24.50 0.94 0.07
CA PRO A 57 25.81 0.51 0.52
C PRO A 57 26.93 1.23 -0.25
N GLU A 58 28.09 1.37 0.38
CA GLU A 58 29.29 1.99 -0.22
C GLU A 58 29.78 1.28 -1.49
N ILE A 59 29.39 0.01 -1.69
CA ILE A 59 29.72 -0.77 -2.89
C ILE A 59 28.90 -0.39 -4.13
N LEU A 60 27.98 0.57 -4.03
CA LEU A 60 27.15 1.01 -5.16
C LEU A 60 27.96 1.38 -6.42
N PRO A 61 29.08 2.13 -6.36
CA PRO A 61 29.87 2.44 -7.56
C PRO A 61 30.37 1.18 -8.27
N LYS A 62 30.83 0.17 -7.52
CA LYS A 62 31.23 -1.14 -8.08
C LYS A 62 30.06 -1.92 -8.69
N ALA A 63 28.84 -1.71 -8.19
CA ALA A 63 27.65 -2.32 -8.77
C ALA A 63 27.25 -1.66 -10.11
N VAL A 64 27.49 -0.35 -10.26
CA VAL A 64 27.25 0.38 -11.52
C VAL A 64 28.16 -0.13 -12.65
N GLU A 65 29.42 -0.46 -12.33
CA GLU A 65 30.37 -1.04 -13.29
C GLU A 65 29.91 -2.39 -13.85
N LYS A 66 29.13 -3.15 -13.07
CA LYS A 66 28.61 -4.47 -13.48
C LYS A 66 27.37 -4.37 -14.38
N ILE A 67 26.79 -3.20 -14.53
CA ILE A 67 25.68 -3.00 -15.46
C ILE A 67 26.25 -3.12 -16.90
N PRO A 68 25.52 -3.71 -17.85
CA PRO A 68 25.92 -3.70 -19.25
C PRO A 68 25.95 -2.27 -19.81
N PRO A 69 27.01 -1.83 -20.53
CA PRO A 69 27.08 -0.46 -21.04
C PRO A 69 26.18 -0.21 -22.26
N ASP A 70 25.91 -1.26 -23.05
CA ASP A 70 25.25 -1.17 -24.36
C ASP A 70 23.72 -1.41 -24.32
N VAL A 71 23.12 -1.31 -23.13
CA VAL A 71 21.68 -1.56 -22.93
C VAL A 71 20.99 -0.25 -22.57
N SER A 72 19.84 0.01 -23.19
CA SER A 72 19.07 1.23 -22.93
C SER A 72 18.57 1.27 -21.48
N CYS A 73 18.37 2.49 -20.96
CA CYS A 73 17.85 2.69 -19.60
C CYS A 73 16.50 1.99 -19.40
N TYR A 74 15.62 2.10 -20.39
CA TYR A 74 14.31 1.45 -20.39
C TYR A 74 14.44 -0.07 -20.28
N ASP A 75 15.26 -0.69 -21.13
CA ASP A 75 15.44 -2.15 -21.13
C ASP A 75 16.02 -2.67 -19.80
N LEU A 76 16.93 -1.91 -19.19
CA LEU A 76 17.47 -2.22 -17.86
C LEU A 76 16.36 -2.23 -16.79
N LEU A 77 15.46 -1.24 -16.82
CA LEU A 77 14.36 -1.12 -15.86
C LEU A 77 13.32 -2.23 -16.05
N ILE A 78 12.96 -2.55 -17.29
CA ILE A 78 12.03 -3.64 -17.61
C ILE A 78 12.61 -5.00 -17.23
N ASN A 79 13.90 -5.22 -17.49
CA ASN A 79 14.58 -6.46 -17.06
C ASN A 79 14.58 -6.60 -15.53
N TRP A 80 14.82 -5.49 -14.80
CA TRP A 80 14.66 -5.51 -13.35
C TRP A 80 13.22 -5.82 -12.93
N ASN A 81 12.21 -5.17 -13.54
CA ASN A 81 10.80 -5.32 -13.18
C ASN A 81 10.25 -6.74 -13.42
N SER A 82 10.69 -7.39 -14.49
CA SER A 82 10.20 -8.71 -14.91
C SER A 82 10.79 -9.89 -14.12
N GLY A 83 11.84 -9.66 -13.35
CA GLY A 83 12.57 -10.73 -12.67
C GLY A 83 11.95 -11.19 -11.35
N LYS A 84 11.92 -12.50 -11.14
CA LYS A 84 11.27 -13.18 -9.98
C LYS A 84 12.22 -13.37 -8.78
N GLU A 85 13.50 -13.12 -8.98
CA GLU A 85 14.51 -13.22 -7.95
C GLU A 85 14.25 -12.19 -6.83
N LYS A 86 14.64 -12.51 -5.59
CA LYS A 86 14.32 -11.69 -4.40
C LYS A 86 14.79 -10.23 -4.50
N TRP A 87 15.85 -9.98 -5.28
CA TRP A 87 16.47 -8.67 -5.51
C TRP A 87 15.99 -7.97 -6.80
N LYS A 88 15.08 -8.61 -7.56
CA LYS A 88 14.43 -8.03 -8.75
C LYS A 88 13.02 -7.53 -8.42
N GLY A 89 12.39 -6.89 -9.40
CA GLY A 89 11.20 -6.06 -9.25
C GLY A 89 9.87 -6.79 -9.09
N TRP A 90 9.81 -8.11 -9.29
CA TRP A 90 8.54 -8.83 -9.15
C TRP A 90 7.99 -8.77 -7.72
N GLY A 91 6.77 -8.25 -7.58
CA GLY A 91 6.11 -8.05 -6.29
C GLY A 91 6.73 -6.94 -5.43
N LYS A 92 7.59 -6.09 -6.00
CA LYS A 92 8.12 -4.89 -5.32
C LYS A 92 7.14 -3.74 -5.48
N THR A 93 6.91 -3.03 -4.39
CA THR A 93 6.03 -1.86 -4.39
C THR A 93 6.71 -0.66 -5.05
N HIS A 94 5.90 0.25 -5.59
CA HIS A 94 6.39 1.54 -6.08
C HIS A 94 7.22 2.32 -5.04
N GLU A 95 6.96 2.13 -3.74
CA GLU A 95 7.72 2.75 -2.64
C GLU A 95 9.22 2.46 -2.73
N ILE A 96 9.61 1.25 -3.11
CA ILE A 96 11.02 0.88 -3.22
C ILE A 96 11.69 1.71 -4.31
N VAL A 97 11.03 1.87 -5.45
CA VAL A 97 11.51 2.63 -6.60
C VAL A 97 11.56 4.12 -6.27
N THR A 98 10.49 4.67 -5.69
CA THR A 98 10.39 6.04 -5.17
C THR A 98 11.50 6.33 -4.17
N ARG A 99 11.77 5.41 -3.24
CA ARG A 99 12.83 5.56 -2.22
C ARG A 99 14.21 5.56 -2.87
N ARG A 100 14.47 4.65 -3.81
CA ARG A 100 15.76 4.61 -4.52
C ARG A 100 16.01 5.87 -5.33
N LEU A 101 14.99 6.41 -5.99
CA LEU A 101 15.09 7.72 -6.67
C LEU A 101 15.52 8.83 -5.71
N ARG A 102 14.98 8.91 -4.48
CA ARG A 102 15.43 9.91 -3.49
C ARG A 102 16.89 9.73 -3.10
N GLN A 103 17.32 8.49 -2.92
CA GLN A 103 18.68 8.20 -2.46
C GLN A 103 19.76 8.48 -3.52
N ILE A 104 19.37 8.56 -4.80
CA ILE A 104 20.24 9.02 -5.89
C ILE A 104 20.00 10.50 -6.25
N ASP A 105 19.37 11.26 -5.35
CA ASP A 105 19.09 12.70 -5.51
C ASP A 105 18.10 13.05 -6.64
N LYS A 106 17.19 12.13 -6.97
CA LYS A 106 16.09 12.32 -7.92
C LYS A 106 14.76 12.52 -7.21
N ILE A 107 14.71 13.57 -6.40
CA ILE A 107 13.56 13.92 -5.56
C ILE A 107 12.33 14.22 -6.42
N ASP A 108 12.48 14.97 -7.50
CA ASP A 108 11.37 15.36 -8.38
C ASP A 108 10.72 14.14 -9.05
N LEU A 109 11.53 13.22 -9.59
CA LEU A 109 11.06 11.97 -10.18
C LEU A 109 10.42 11.04 -9.15
N SER A 110 10.97 11.02 -7.93
CA SER A 110 10.39 10.28 -6.82
C SER A 110 8.99 10.81 -6.45
N GLN A 111 8.84 12.13 -6.37
CA GLN A 111 7.57 12.78 -6.07
C GLN A 111 6.56 12.56 -7.19
N TRP A 112 6.97 12.75 -8.45
CA TRP A 112 6.14 12.50 -9.63
C TRP A 112 5.66 11.04 -9.70
N LEU A 113 6.55 10.07 -9.46
CA LEU A 113 6.18 8.65 -9.51
C LEU A 113 5.19 8.30 -8.40
N GLY A 114 5.44 8.81 -7.19
CA GLY A 114 4.52 8.65 -6.07
C GLY A 114 3.12 9.17 -6.40
N THR A 115 3.00 10.40 -6.88
CA THR A 115 1.69 10.99 -7.19
C THR A 115 1.00 10.34 -8.39
N THR A 116 1.75 10.00 -9.45
CA THR A 116 1.21 9.42 -10.68
C THR A 116 0.66 8.02 -10.45
N VAL A 117 1.37 7.17 -9.72
CA VAL A 117 0.93 5.81 -9.39
C VAL A 117 -0.38 5.85 -8.57
N PHE A 118 -0.48 6.76 -7.58
CA PHE A 118 -1.72 6.93 -6.82
C PHE A 118 -2.85 7.51 -7.67
N HIS A 119 -2.57 8.44 -8.58
CA HIS A 119 -3.59 9.01 -9.46
C HIS A 119 -4.15 7.96 -10.44
N ASN A 120 -3.27 7.14 -11.03
CA ASN A 120 -3.67 6.05 -11.92
C ASN A 120 -4.53 5.01 -11.18
N LEU A 121 -4.17 4.67 -9.93
CA LEU A 121 -4.99 3.79 -9.09
C LEU A 121 -6.37 4.40 -8.79
N ALA A 122 -6.41 5.67 -8.39
CA ALA A 122 -7.66 6.37 -8.09
C ALA A 122 -8.57 6.44 -9.33
N LYS A 123 -7.99 6.68 -10.51
CA LYS A 123 -8.71 6.68 -11.79
C LYS A 123 -9.29 5.30 -12.11
N GLN A 124 -8.51 4.23 -11.97
CA GLN A 124 -8.99 2.86 -12.20
C GLN A 124 -10.13 2.46 -11.25
N ILE A 125 -10.02 2.84 -9.97
CA ILE A 125 -11.09 2.63 -8.98
C ILE A 125 -12.35 3.39 -9.40
N ASN A 126 -12.21 4.66 -9.78
CA ASN A 126 -13.33 5.49 -10.23
C ASN A 126 -14.01 4.92 -11.48
N GLU A 127 -13.23 4.51 -12.49
CA GLU A 127 -13.76 3.88 -13.71
C GLU A 127 -14.48 2.56 -13.42
N THR A 128 -13.95 1.74 -12.50
CA THR A 128 -14.58 0.49 -12.07
C THR A 128 -15.92 0.74 -11.39
N ILE A 129 -15.97 1.75 -10.51
CA ILE A 129 -17.19 2.17 -9.83
C ILE A 129 -18.24 2.67 -10.84
N ILE A 130 -17.86 3.57 -11.76
CA ILE A 130 -18.77 4.09 -12.79
C ILE A 130 -19.33 2.95 -13.65
N LYS A 131 -18.48 2.04 -14.13
CA LYS A 131 -18.89 0.90 -14.95
C LYS A 131 -19.86 -0.03 -14.20
N ALA A 132 -19.61 -0.28 -12.91
CA ALA A 132 -20.51 -1.07 -12.07
C ALA A 132 -21.89 -0.40 -11.93
N PHE A 133 -21.95 0.93 -11.81
CA PHE A 133 -23.22 1.66 -11.75
C PHE A 133 -23.94 1.74 -13.12
N GLU A 134 -23.21 1.86 -14.23
CA GLU A 134 -23.80 1.87 -15.58
C GLU A 134 -24.49 0.55 -15.93
N VAL A 135 -23.87 -0.59 -15.59
CA VAL A 135 -24.46 -1.93 -15.79
C VAL A 135 -25.76 -2.07 -14.97
N ASN A 136 -25.73 -1.69 -13.70
CA ASN A 136 -26.90 -1.72 -12.82
C ASN A 136 -28.04 -0.79 -13.29
N THR A 137 -27.73 0.26 -14.05
CA THR A 137 -28.76 1.19 -14.56
C THR A 137 -29.49 0.62 -15.78
N LYS A 138 -28.82 -0.17 -16.62
CA LYS A 138 -29.45 -0.89 -17.74
C LYS A 138 -30.42 -1.98 -17.26
N ASP A 139 -30.10 -2.65 -16.16
CA ASP A 139 -30.98 -3.66 -15.56
C ASP A 139 -32.22 -3.05 -14.86
N LYS A 140 -32.10 -1.83 -14.30
CA LYS A 140 -33.23 -1.13 -13.67
C LYS A 140 -34.34 -0.72 -14.64
N VAL A 141 -34.04 -0.49 -15.92
CA VAL A 141 -35.06 -0.16 -16.94
C VAL A 141 -36.02 -1.34 -17.17
N ASN A 142 -35.53 -2.58 -17.03
CA ASN A 142 -36.35 -3.79 -17.19
C ASN A 142 -37.18 -4.14 -15.95
N ILE A 143 -36.76 -3.67 -14.76
CA ILE A 143 -37.42 -3.95 -13.48
C ILE A 143 -38.56 -2.97 -13.18
N LYS A 144 -38.53 -1.75 -13.73
CA LYS A 144 -39.58 -0.74 -13.51
C LYS A 144 -40.95 -1.19 -14.01
N HIS A 145 -41.00 -1.98 -15.09
CA HIS A 145 -42.23 -2.55 -15.65
C HIS A 145 -42.81 -3.72 -14.84
N LYS A 146 -42.03 -4.29 -13.91
CA LYS A 146 -42.45 -5.40 -13.02
C LYS A 146 -42.80 -4.95 -11.59
N LEU A 147 -42.48 -3.72 -11.21
CA LEU A 147 -42.70 -3.20 -9.85
C LEU A 147 -44.05 -2.49 -9.66
N GLU A 148 -44.76 -2.12 -10.73
CA GLU A 148 -46.09 -1.49 -10.61
C GLU A 148 -47.18 -2.47 -10.17
N ASP A 149 -47.06 -3.77 -10.50
CA ASP A 149 -48.05 -4.79 -10.07
C ASP A 149 -47.87 -5.25 -8.61
N GLY A 150 -46.69 -5.06 -8.02
CA GLY A 150 -46.37 -5.57 -6.68
C GLY A 150 -46.80 -4.67 -5.51
N LYS A 151 -47.26 -3.44 -5.79
CA LYS A 151 -47.46 -2.41 -4.75
C LYS A 151 -48.76 -2.54 -3.95
N LYS A 152 -49.58 -3.56 -4.22
CA LYS A 152 -50.93 -3.71 -3.65
C LYS A 152 -51.04 -4.62 -2.41
N TYR A 153 -49.93 -5.19 -1.91
CA TYR A 153 -49.98 -6.25 -0.88
C TYR A 153 -49.09 -6.04 0.35
N LEU A 154 -48.46 -4.88 0.55
CA LEU A 154 -47.42 -4.70 1.57
C LEU A 154 -47.66 -3.55 2.55
N GLU A 155 -48.93 -3.25 2.83
CA GLU A 155 -49.31 -2.63 4.09
C GLU A 155 -49.75 -3.75 5.04
N VAL A 156 -48.89 -4.11 5.99
CA VAL A 156 -49.21 -4.47 7.39
C VAL A 156 -47.95 -5.04 8.07
N GLU A 157 -47.53 -4.30 9.11
CA GLU A 157 -46.73 -4.67 10.29
C GLU A 157 -45.19 -4.89 10.22
N ASN A 158 -44.48 -3.99 10.94
CA ASN A 158 -43.21 -4.19 11.67
C ASN A 158 -41.90 -4.38 10.88
N HIS A 159 -41.70 -3.68 9.75
CA HIS A 159 -40.42 -3.71 9.05
C HIS A 159 -39.33 -2.77 9.62
N TRP A 160 -39.71 -1.68 10.29
CA TRP A 160 -38.77 -0.63 10.72
C TRP A 160 -37.82 -1.07 11.86
N ASP A 161 -38.28 -1.90 12.81
CA ASP A 161 -37.46 -2.34 13.96
C ASP A 161 -36.28 -3.25 13.56
N ILE A 162 -36.46 -4.05 12.50
CA ILE A 162 -35.41 -4.94 11.99
C ILE A 162 -34.32 -4.11 11.29
N ILE A 163 -34.72 -3.09 10.53
CA ILE A 163 -33.79 -2.21 9.82
C ILE A 163 -32.96 -1.41 10.83
N ASP A 164 -33.59 -0.83 11.86
CA ASP A 164 -32.90 -0.05 12.89
C ASP A 164 -31.96 -0.91 13.75
N SER A 165 -32.32 -2.15 14.03
CA SER A 165 -31.46 -3.10 14.75
C SER A 165 -30.23 -3.52 13.92
N VAL A 166 -30.39 -3.71 12.61
CA VAL A 166 -29.27 -4.08 11.72
C VAL A 166 -28.34 -2.89 11.50
N LEU A 167 -28.89 -1.69 11.32
CA LEU A 167 -28.12 -0.47 11.09
C LEU A 167 -27.31 -0.08 12.35
N SER A 168 -27.94 -0.13 13.53
CA SER A 168 -27.27 0.16 14.80
C SER A 168 -26.17 -0.86 15.11
N GLY A 169 -26.40 -2.15 14.85
CA GLY A 169 -25.37 -3.19 14.96
C GLY A 169 -24.17 -2.92 14.06
N GLY A 170 -24.41 -2.52 12.81
CA GLY A 170 -23.34 -2.17 11.86
C GLY A 170 -22.49 -0.99 12.34
N ILE A 171 -23.13 0.08 12.83
CA ILE A 171 -22.43 1.28 13.34
C ILE A 171 -21.56 0.92 14.56
N ILE A 172 -22.09 0.11 15.48
CA ILE A 172 -21.36 -0.33 16.67
C ILE A 172 -20.14 -1.18 16.27
N CYS A 173 -20.29 -2.09 15.31
CA CYS A 173 -19.17 -2.89 14.80
C CYS A 173 -18.06 -2.03 14.18
N VAL A 174 -18.43 -1.02 13.38
CA VAL A 174 -17.45 -0.09 12.79
C VAL A 174 -16.75 0.71 13.88
N PHE A 175 -17.49 1.17 14.89
CA PHE A 175 -16.92 1.91 16.02
C PHE A 175 -15.89 1.10 16.81
N PHE A 176 -16.20 -0.17 17.13
CA PHE A 176 -15.25 -1.06 17.80
C PHE A 176 -14.03 -1.40 16.93
N ALA A 177 -14.19 -1.55 15.61
CA ALA A 177 -13.08 -1.78 14.70
C ALA A 177 -12.12 -0.58 14.68
N ILE A 178 -12.65 0.66 14.64
CA ILE A 178 -11.85 1.89 14.70
C ILE A 178 -11.08 1.97 16.03
N ILE A 179 -11.76 1.72 17.16
CA ILE A 179 -11.10 1.72 18.47
C ILE A 179 -9.97 0.68 18.52
N PHE A 180 -10.21 -0.52 18.02
CA PHE A 180 -9.20 -1.59 18.00
C PHE A 180 -7.96 -1.20 17.18
N VAL A 181 -8.15 -0.60 16.00
CA VAL A 181 -7.05 -0.11 15.17
C VAL A 181 -6.30 1.03 15.87
N CYS A 182 -7.01 1.98 16.48
CA CYS A 182 -6.41 3.07 17.25
C CYS A 182 -5.59 2.53 18.43
N CYS A 183 -6.12 1.59 19.20
CA CYS A 183 -5.41 0.94 20.31
C CYS A 183 -4.16 0.20 19.81
N ARG A 184 -4.22 -0.47 18.65
CA ARG A 184 -3.06 -1.14 18.04
C ARG A 184 -1.98 -0.15 17.63
N ILE A 185 -2.35 0.97 17.00
CA ILE A 185 -1.42 2.02 16.60
C ILE A 185 -0.77 2.64 17.82
N LEU A 186 -1.56 2.99 18.85
CA LEU A 186 -1.05 3.52 20.12
C LEU A 186 -0.12 2.53 20.81
N TRP A 187 -0.46 1.24 20.83
CA TRP A 187 0.41 0.21 21.40
C TRP A 187 1.74 0.08 20.65
N LEU A 188 1.73 0.13 19.31
CA LEU A 188 2.94 0.12 18.51
C LEU A 188 3.79 1.38 18.71
N ALA A 189 3.15 2.55 18.85
CA ALA A 189 3.83 3.81 19.14
C ALA A 189 4.47 3.78 20.54
N CYS A 190 3.73 3.34 21.57
CA CYS A 190 4.25 3.17 22.92
C CYS A 190 5.38 2.13 22.96
N LYS A 191 5.26 1.01 22.23
CA LYS A 191 6.32 0.00 22.14
C LYS A 191 7.58 0.58 21.50
N ARG A 192 7.46 1.41 20.45
CA ARG A 192 8.60 2.10 19.85
C ARG A 192 9.25 3.10 20.82
N ILE A 193 8.46 3.86 21.57
CA ILE A 193 8.98 4.81 22.57
C ILE A 193 9.70 4.05 23.71
N PHE A 194 9.12 2.95 24.19
CA PHE A 194 9.71 2.11 25.22
C PHE A 194 11.06 1.54 24.78
N ILE A 195 11.15 1.00 23.56
CA ILE A 195 12.43 0.50 23.00
C ILE A 195 13.45 1.64 22.86
N ARG A 196 13.03 2.84 22.44
CA ARG A 196 13.92 4.00 22.31
C ARG A 196 14.48 4.44 23.68
N ASN A 197 13.63 4.52 24.69
CA ASN A 197 14.05 4.94 26.03
C ASN A 197 15.00 3.91 26.65
N ASN A 198 14.71 2.62 26.50
CA ASN A 198 15.58 1.55 27.00
C ASN A 198 16.96 1.54 26.33
N ALA A 199 17.05 1.93 25.04
CA ALA A 199 18.33 2.08 24.34
C ALA A 199 19.14 3.30 24.83
N GLN A 200 18.48 4.42 25.19
CA GLN A 200 19.17 5.58 25.77
C GLN A 200 19.68 5.30 27.18
N ASP A 201 18.95 4.52 27.97
CA ASP A 201 19.37 4.14 29.33
C ASP A 201 20.63 3.25 29.30
N GLU A 202 20.74 2.33 28.33
CA GLU A 202 21.94 1.50 28.12
C GLU A 202 23.17 2.33 27.70
N GLU A 203 22.98 3.33 26.84
CA GLU A 203 24.06 4.24 26.41
C GLU A 203 24.56 5.12 27.58
N LEU A 204 23.64 5.61 28.41
CA LEU A 204 23.98 6.43 29.59
C LEU A 204 24.77 5.62 30.64
N VAL A 205 24.42 4.35 30.85
CA VAL A 205 25.13 3.43 31.76
C VAL A 205 26.57 3.17 31.28
N CYS A 206 26.80 3.02 29.97
CA CYS A 206 28.14 2.89 29.41
C CYS A 206 29.00 4.15 29.61
N LEU A 207 28.43 5.33 29.42
CA LEU A 207 29.14 6.61 29.63
C LEU A 207 29.48 6.88 31.11
N LEU A 208 28.64 6.45 32.04
CA LEU A 208 28.92 6.56 33.47
C LEU A 208 29.99 5.56 33.94
N LYS A 209 30.06 4.37 33.32
CA LYS A 209 31.10 3.38 33.62
C LYS A 209 32.49 3.86 33.21
N ASP A 210 32.61 4.57 32.09
CA ASP A 210 33.88 5.14 31.62
C ASP A 210 34.37 6.31 32.50
N ARG A 211 33.44 7.07 33.09
CA ARG A 211 33.75 8.18 34.00
C ARG A 211 34.24 7.74 35.39
N ASN A 212 33.80 6.57 35.88
CA ASN A 212 34.20 6.02 37.19
C ASN A 212 35.51 5.22 37.17
N VAL A 213 36.19 5.13 36.02
CA VAL A 213 37.48 4.42 35.85
C VAL A 213 38.66 5.41 35.74
N LYS A 214 38.44 6.70 35.98
CA LYS A 214 39.47 7.72 36.22
C LYS A 214 39.45 8.16 37.67
#